data_AF-A0A7W7AHW4-F1
#
_entry.id   AF-A0A7W7AHW4-F1
#
_cell.length_a   1.000
_cell.length_b   1.000
_cell.length_c   1.000
_cell.angle_alpha   90.00
_cell.angle_beta   90.00
_cell.angle_gamma   90.00
#
_symmetry.space_group_name_H-M   'P 1'
#
loop_
_entity.id
_entity.type
_entity.pdbx_description
1 polymer ?
#
loop_
_entity_poly.entity_id
_entity_poly.type
_entity_poly.pdbx_seq_one_letter_code
_entity_poly.pdbx_strand_id
1 'polypeptide(L)'
;MPKLRITTADEREMIVEDSATLEAEIGRFERAFDALIPDLDGEDDEAGMQALGRYRILAYHCNAILGQIDWWNDQVAKERRAARRDLAAVLKARRGKK
;
A
#
# COMPACT_ATOMS: atom_id res chain seq x y z
N MET A 1 1.77 -9.68 9.17
CA MET A 1 1.80 -8.27 8.72
C MET A 1 1.45 -7.39 9.91
N PRO A 2 2.08 -6.22 10.12
CA PRO A 2 1.53 -5.21 11.01
C PRO A 2 0.23 -4.66 10.43
N LYS A 3 -0.62 -4.15 11.31
CA LYS A 3 -1.93 -3.60 10.96
C LYS A 3 -1.76 -2.33 10.11
N LEU A 4 -2.15 -2.37 8.85
CA LEU A 4 -2.16 -1.23 7.92
C LEU A 4 -3.50 -0.51 8.02
N ARG A 5 -3.50 0.80 8.25
CA ARG A 5 -4.72 1.61 8.22
C ARG A 5 -4.84 2.26 6.86
N ILE A 6 -5.86 1.85 6.11
CA ILE A 6 -6.10 2.33 4.74
C ILE A 6 -7.48 2.95 4.62
N THR A 7 -7.66 3.77 3.60
CA THR A 7 -8.97 4.20 3.11
C THR A 7 -9.33 3.31 1.92
N THR A 8 -10.50 2.68 1.97
CA THR A 8 -11.01 1.76 0.95
C THR A 8 -11.49 2.50 -0.30
N ALA A 9 -11.76 1.78 -1.37
CA ALA A 9 -12.35 2.32 -2.59
C ALA A 9 -13.69 3.05 -2.33
N ASP A 10 -14.43 2.65 -1.28
CA ASP A 10 -15.67 3.31 -0.85
C ASP A 10 -15.45 4.45 0.16
N GLU A 11 -14.22 4.95 0.29
CA GLU A 11 -13.83 6.02 1.21
C GLU A 11 -14.02 5.69 2.70
N ARG A 12 -14.08 4.40 3.06
CA ARG A 12 -14.16 3.95 4.46
C ARG A 12 -12.78 3.61 4.99
N GLU A 13 -12.52 3.98 6.24
CA GLU A 13 -11.31 3.51 6.93
C GLU A 13 -11.40 2.02 7.26
N MET A 14 -10.31 1.30 7.02
CA MET A 14 -10.19 -0.13 7.31
C MET A 14 -8.80 -0.45 7.85
N ILE A 15 -8.75 -1.43 8.75
CA ILE A 15 -7.49 -2.03 9.19
C ILE A 15 -7.26 -3.34 8.43
N VAL A 16 -6.12 -3.43 7.77
CA VAL A 16 -5.66 -4.59 7.01
C VAL A 16 -4.59 -5.30 7.81
N GLU A 17 -4.81 -6.57 8.12
CA GLU A 17 -3.92 -7.36 8.98
C GLU A 17 -3.10 -8.41 8.20
N ASP A 18 -3.49 -8.70 6.96
CA ASP A 18 -2.88 -9.70 6.09
C ASP A 18 -2.87 -9.29 4.60
N SER A 19 -2.08 -10.02 3.82
CA SER A 19 -1.86 -9.71 2.40
C SER A 19 -3.08 -10.03 1.55
N ALA A 20 -3.88 -11.03 1.92
CA ALA A 20 -5.08 -11.41 1.18
C ALA A 20 -6.13 -10.30 1.23
N THR A 21 -6.31 -9.68 2.39
CA THR A 21 -7.22 -8.53 2.58
C THR A 21 -6.72 -7.32 1.79
N LEU A 22 -5.40 -7.10 1.77
CA LEU A 22 -4.79 -6.02 0.98
C LEU A 22 -5.02 -6.21 -0.52
N GLU A 23 -4.75 -7.41 -1.04
CA GLU A 23 -4.97 -7.77 -2.44
C GLU A 23 -6.45 -7.68 -2.83
N ALA A 24 -7.34 -8.12 -1.95
CA ALA A 24 -8.77 -7.99 -2.16
C ALA A 24 -9.21 -6.52 -2.30
N GLU A 25 -8.65 -5.63 -1.46
CA GLU A 25 -8.96 -4.20 -1.54
C GLU A 25 -8.33 -3.54 -2.77
N ILE A 26 -7.11 -3.91 -3.15
CA ILE A 26 -6.51 -3.46 -4.43
C ILE A 26 -7.41 -3.85 -5.61
N GLY A 27 -7.92 -5.09 -5.64
CA GLY A 27 -8.86 -5.52 -6.67
C GLY A 27 -10.20 -4.74 -6.64
N ARG A 28 -10.59 -4.16 -5.51
CA ARG A 28 -11.77 -3.26 -5.45
C ARG A 28 -11.45 -1.90 -6.05
N PHE A 29 -10.26 -1.36 -5.81
CA PHE A 29 -9.80 -0.15 -6.48
C PHE A 29 -9.75 -0.33 -8.00
N GLU A 30 -9.19 -1.44 -8.49
CA GLU A 30 -9.14 -1.78 -9.92
C GLU A 30 -10.55 -1.78 -10.55
N ARG A 31 -11.49 -2.51 -9.94
CA ARG A 31 -12.88 -2.51 -10.40
C ARG A 31 -13.54 -1.13 -10.35
N ALA A 32 -13.22 -0.33 -9.33
CA ALA A 32 -13.74 1.02 -9.21
C ALA A 32 -13.16 1.95 -10.29
N PHE A 33 -11.90 1.75 -10.71
CA PHE A 33 -11.33 2.46 -11.85
C PHE A 33 -11.98 2.05 -13.17
N ASP A 34 -12.13 0.74 -13.40
CA ASP A 34 -12.75 0.22 -14.61
C ASP A 34 -14.19 0.73 -14.80
N ALA A 35 -14.92 0.89 -13.70
CA ALA A 35 -16.28 1.43 -13.71
C ALA A 35 -16.36 2.90 -14.17
N LEU A 36 -15.27 3.66 -14.12
CA LEU A 36 -15.23 5.06 -14.56
C LEU A 36 -14.98 5.21 -16.06
N ILE A 37 -14.44 4.17 -16.72
CA ILE A 37 -14.03 4.23 -18.13
C ILE A 37 -15.19 4.68 -19.03
N PRO A 38 -16.42 4.15 -18.94
CA PRO A 38 -17.50 4.54 -19.83
C PRO A 38 -17.86 6.03 -19.74
N ASP A 39 -17.84 6.59 -18.53
CA ASP A 39 -18.18 8.01 -18.30
C ASP A 39 -17.02 8.92 -18.73
N LEU A 40 -15.77 8.46 -18.63
CA LEU A 40 -14.59 9.20 -19.09
C LEU A 40 -14.44 9.22 -20.62
N ASP A 41 -14.80 8.13 -21.29
CA ASP A 41 -14.73 7.99 -22.75
C ASP A 41 -16.01 8.48 -23.45
N GLY A 42 -17.08 8.75 -22.68
CA GLY A 42 -18.37 9.19 -23.19
C GLY A 42 -18.38 10.65 -23.68
N GLU A 43 -19.45 11.02 -24.38
CA GLU A 43 -19.68 12.38 -24.87
C GLU A 43 -20.37 13.30 -23.83
N ASP A 44 -20.73 12.77 -22.65
CA ASP A 44 -21.35 13.53 -21.58
C ASP A 44 -20.29 14.22 -20.71
N ASP A 45 -20.07 15.52 -20.95
CA ASP A 45 -19.09 16.33 -20.23
C ASP A 45 -19.33 16.36 -18.71
N GLU A 46 -20.58 16.33 -18.25
CA GLU A 46 -20.89 16.36 -16.82
C GLU A 46 -20.52 15.02 -16.17
N ALA A 47 -20.90 13.91 -16.79
CA ALA A 47 -20.53 12.57 -16.35
C ALA A 47 -19.00 12.40 -16.36
N GLY A 48 -18.32 12.84 -17.42
CA GLY A 48 -16.86 12.79 -17.53
C GLY A 48 -16.16 13.60 -16.43
N MET A 49 -16.67 14.78 -16.10
CA MET A 49 -16.12 15.60 -15.01
C MET A 49 -16.32 14.95 -13.62
N GLN A 50 -17.48 14.33 -13.39
CA GLN A 50 -17.74 13.59 -12.14
C GLN A 50 -16.83 12.36 -12.04
N ALA A 51 -16.69 11.59 -13.12
CA ALA A 51 -15.81 10.44 -13.19
C ALA A 51 -14.33 10.81 -12.99
N LEU A 52 -13.87 11.93 -13.57
CA LEU A 52 -12.52 12.44 -13.35
C LEU A 52 -12.28 12.84 -11.88
N GLY A 53 -13.27 13.46 -11.23
CA GLY A 53 -13.22 13.76 -9.80
C GLY A 53 -13.08 12.49 -8.97
N ARG A 54 -13.89 11.47 -9.27
CA ARG A 54 -13.85 10.16 -8.61
C ARG A 54 -12.52 9.44 -8.82
N TYR A 55 -11.98 9.46 -10.04
CA TYR A 55 -10.67 8.90 -10.38
C TYR A 55 -9.56 9.49 -9.50
N ARG A 56 -9.54 10.82 -9.34
CA ARG A 56 -8.51 11.51 -8.51
C ARG A 56 -8.55 11.06 -7.06
N ILE A 57 -9.74 10.86 -6.49
CA ILE A 57 -9.92 10.38 -5.11
C ILE A 57 -9.40 8.94 -5.00
N LEU A 58 -9.82 8.05 -5.90
CA LEU A 58 -9.36 6.65 -5.89
C LEU A 58 -7.84 6.55 -6.07
N ALA A 59 -7.27 7.30 -7.01
CA ALA A 59 -5.83 7.33 -7.26
C ALA A 59 -5.04 7.85 -6.05
N TYR A 60 -5.54 8.88 -5.36
CA TYR A 60 -4.93 9.39 -4.14
C TYR A 60 -4.85 8.30 -3.05
N HIS A 61 -5.95 7.59 -2.79
CA HIS A 61 -5.97 6.55 -1.77
C HIS A 61 -5.13 5.34 -2.15
N CYS A 62 -5.16 4.91 -3.41
CA CYS A 62 -4.30 3.83 -3.89
C CYS A 62 -2.81 4.17 -3.73
N ASN A 63 -2.40 5.40 -4.07
CA ASN A 63 -1.03 5.86 -3.88
C ASN A 63 -0.63 5.94 -2.40
N ALA A 64 -1.55 6.33 -1.52
CA ALA A 64 -1.31 6.33 -0.08
C ALA A 64 -1.05 4.90 0.44
N ILE A 65 -1.79 3.90 -0.05
CA ILE A 65 -1.57 2.49 0.27
C ILE A 65 -0.18 2.04 -0.18
N LEU A 66 0.19 2.32 -1.44
CA LEU A 66 1.52 1.99 -1.97
C LEU A 66 2.64 2.63 -1.15
N GLY A 67 2.51 3.92 -0.79
CA GLY A 67 3.47 4.61 0.06
C GLY A 67 3.62 3.99 1.46
N GLN A 68 2.53 3.49 2.05
CA GLN A 68 2.60 2.75 3.32
C GLN A 68 3.32 1.40 3.17
N ILE A 69 3.08 0.69 2.06
CA ILE A 69 3.75 -0.58 1.75
C ILE A 69 5.27 -0.35 1.59
N ASP A 70 5.67 0.68 0.83
CA ASP A 70 7.08 1.03 0.63
C ASP A 70 7.76 1.40 1.94
N TRP A 71 7.13 2.27 2.74
CA TRP A 71 7.63 2.63 4.06
C TRP A 71 7.80 1.40 4.95
N TRP A 72 6.87 0.44 4.89
CA TRP A 72 6.95 -0.77 5.68
C TRP A 72 8.07 -1.70 5.22
N ASN A 73 8.24 -1.89 3.91
CA ASN A 73 9.35 -2.65 3.34
C ASN A 73 10.71 -2.09 3.82
N ASP A 74 10.83 -0.77 3.89
CA ASP A 74 12.00 -0.08 4.42
C ASP A 74 12.24 -0.38 5.91
N GLN A 75 11.18 -0.43 6.74
CA GLN A 75 11.32 -0.78 8.16
C GLN A 75 11.78 -2.24 8.34
N VAL A 76 11.16 -3.19 7.64
CA VAL A 76 11.56 -4.61 7.70
C VAL A 76 13.00 -4.79 7.23
N ALA A 77 13.43 -4.07 6.19
CA ALA A 77 14.81 -4.09 5.72
C ALA A 77 15.79 -3.55 6.78
N LYS A 78 15.42 -2.48 7.50
CA LYS A 78 16.21 -1.91 8.60
C LYS A 78 16.33 -2.88 9.78
N GLU A 79 15.23 -3.50 10.21
CA GLU A 79 15.22 -4.50 11.29
C GLU A 79 16.11 -5.71 10.95
N ARG A 80 15.97 -6.26 9.74
CA ARG A 80 16.82 -7.36 9.25
C ARG A 80 18.30 -6.95 9.20
N ARG A 81 18.60 -5.70 8.85
CA ARG A 81 19.97 -5.17 8.85
C ARG A 81 20.51 -5.06 10.28
N ALA A 82 19.71 -4.60 11.24
CA ALA A 82 20.08 -4.55 12.65
C ALA A 82 20.39 -5.95 13.21
N ALA A 83 19.49 -6.92 13.01
CA ALA A 83 19.69 -8.30 13.44
C ALA A 83 20.98 -8.93 12.87
N ARG A 84 21.29 -8.66 11.59
CA ARG A 84 22.56 -9.11 10.98
C ARG A 84 23.78 -8.45 11.61
N ARG A 85 23.70 -7.17 11.99
CA ARG A 85 24.80 -6.46 12.67
C ARG A 85 25.05 -7.05 14.07
N ASP A 86 23.99 -7.33 14.81
CA ASP A 86 24.10 -7.91 16.16
C ASP A 86 24.73 -9.31 16.10
N LEU A 87 24.28 -10.15 15.17
CA LEU A 87 24.88 -11.47 14.94
C LEU A 87 26.38 -11.33 14.58
N ALA A 88 26.73 -10.41 13.68
CA ALA A 88 28.12 -10.16 13.30
C ALA A 88 28.97 -9.69 14.49
N ALA A 89 28.42 -8.85 15.38
CA ALA A 89 29.09 -8.40 16.60
C ALA A 89 29.34 -9.57 17.57
N VAL A 90 28.34 -10.44 17.78
CA VAL A 90 28.46 -11.65 18.60
C VAL A 90 29.54 -12.59 18.06
N LEU A 91 29.56 -12.81 16.74
CA LEU A 91 30.56 -13.67 16.08
C LEU A 91 31.98 -13.10 16.21
N LYS A 92 32.16 -11.78 16.05
CA LYS A 92 33.46 -11.11 16.25
C LYS A 92 33.95 -11.23 17.69
N ALA A 93 33.08 -10.98 18.67
CA ALA A 93 33.41 -11.10 20.09
C ALA A 93 33.82 -12.54 20.48
N ARG A 94 33.16 -13.56 19.89
CA ARG A 94 33.57 -14.97 20.06
C ARG A 94 34.94 -15.27 19.47
N ARG A 95 35.31 -14.65 18.34
CA ARG A 95 36.59 -14.89 17.66
C ARG A 95 37.77 -14.23 18.38
N GLY A 96 37.58 -13.04 18.96
CA GLY A 96 38.62 -12.31 19.70
C GLY A 96 38.88 -12.79 21.12
N LYS A 97 38.16 -13.81 21.60
CA LYS A 97 38.36 -14.48 22.90
C LYS A 97 39.19 -15.78 22.79
N LYS A 98 39.75 -16.08 21.61
CA LYS A 98 40.80 -17.08 21.40
C LYS A 98 42.13 -16.37 21.29
#